data_AF-A0A6J7H877-F1
#
_entry.id   AF-A0A6J7H877-F1
#
_cell.length_a   1.000
_cell.length_b   1.000
_cell.length_c   1.000
_cell.angle_alpha   90.00
_cell.angle_beta   90.00
_cell.angle_gamma   90.00
#
_symmetry.space_group_name_H-M   'P 1'
#
loop_
_entity.id
_entity.type
_entity.pdbx_description
1 polymer ?
#
loop_
_entity_poly.entity_id
_entity_poly.type
_entity_poly.pdbx_seq_one_letter_code
_entity_poly.pdbx_strand_id
1 'polypeptide(L)'
;MHLTTGRRLAQEFPPNADDVVVMLDSELACRAYVDLDLDIYWGAYLGTEDELLVAGKLADVVDEIAAVRAAARERKGWVMDTYLLRRP
;
A
#
# COMPACT_ATOMS: atom_id res chain seq x y z
N MET A 1 7.98 3.72 -13.89
CA MET A 1 7.31 2.65 -13.12
C MET A 1 8.35 1.70 -12.55
N HIS A 2 8.32 1.46 -11.23
CA HIS A 2 9.23 0.58 -10.49
C HIS A 2 8.43 -0.47 -9.70
N LEU A 3 8.84 -1.73 -9.72
CA LEU A 3 8.25 -2.82 -8.93
C LEU A 3 9.19 -3.19 -7.78
N THR A 4 8.69 -3.19 -6.54
CA THR A 4 9.50 -3.47 -5.35
C THR A 4 8.75 -4.27 -4.29
N THR A 5 9.43 -4.57 -3.18
CA THR A 5 8.82 -5.22 -2.00
C THR A 5 8.74 -4.28 -0.81
N GLY A 6 7.86 -4.58 0.15
CA GLY A 6 7.76 -3.79 1.38
C GLY A 6 9.10 -3.66 2.11
N ARG A 7 9.87 -4.76 2.18
CA ARG A 7 11.20 -4.76 2.79
C ARG A 7 12.19 -3.81 2.10
N ARG A 8 12.15 -3.72 0.76
CA ARG A 8 13.01 -2.79 0.01
C ARG A 8 12.53 -1.36 0.16
N LEU A 9 11.21 -1.13 0.10
CA LEU A 9 10.63 0.19 0.31
C LEU A 9 10.94 0.73 1.71
N ALA A 10 10.96 -0.12 2.74
CA ALA A 10 11.31 0.27 4.11
C ALA A 10 12.78 0.74 4.26
N GLN A 11 13.66 0.40 3.31
CA GLN A 11 15.05 0.85 3.31
C GLN A 11 15.20 2.19 2.61
N GLU A 12 14.56 2.34 1.44
CA GLU A 12 14.67 3.53 0.62
C GLU A 12 13.49 3.62 -0.36
N PHE A 13 12.99 4.85 -0.56
CA PHE A 13 12.05 5.13 -1.65
C PHE A 13 12.83 5.18 -2.97
N PRO A 14 12.43 4.45 -4.03
CA PRO A 14 13.16 4.41 -5.29
C PRO A 14 13.41 5.82 -5.87
N PRO A 15 14.67 6.23 -6.08
CA PRO A 15 14.98 7.53 -6.66
C PRO A 15 14.47 7.61 -8.11
N ASN A 16 13.89 8.75 -8.48
CA ASN A 16 13.38 9.03 -9.83
C ASN A 16 12.23 8.13 -10.31
N ALA A 17 11.48 7.49 -9.40
CA ALA A 17 10.27 6.76 -9.75
C ALA A 17 9.01 7.60 -9.47
N ASP A 18 8.26 7.90 -10.52
CA ASP A 18 6.95 8.56 -10.41
C ASP A 18 5.86 7.58 -9.97
N ASP A 19 5.97 6.31 -10.41
CA ASP A 19 5.09 5.20 -10.07
C ASP A 19 5.89 4.07 -9.40
N VAL A 20 5.52 3.68 -8.18
CA VAL A 20 6.11 2.57 -7.43
C VAL A 20 5.03 1.58 -7.03
N VAL A 21 5.08 0.37 -7.57
CA VAL A 21 4.19 -0.72 -7.18
C VAL A 21 4.91 -1.62 -6.18
N VAL A 22 4.24 -1.90 -5.07
CA VAL A 22 4.79 -2.69 -3.97
C VAL A 22 3.99 -3.97 -3.80
N MET A 23 4.72 -5.07 -3.72
CA MET A 23 4.18 -6.39 -3.43
C MET A 23 4.85 -6.97 -2.18
N LEU A 24 4.26 -7.98 -1.56
CA LEU A 24 4.87 -8.71 -0.43
C LEU A 24 5.28 -7.77 0.73
N ASP A 25 4.34 -6.95 1.20
CA ASP A 25 4.55 -6.00 2.29
C ASP A 25 3.66 -6.34 3.49
N SER A 26 4.20 -6.99 4.52
CA SER A 26 3.43 -7.31 5.74
C SER A 26 3.27 -6.14 6.70
N GLU A 27 4.04 -5.06 6.54
CA GLU A 27 4.16 -3.99 7.54
C GLU A 27 3.56 -2.66 7.07
N LEU A 28 3.08 -2.57 5.82
CA LEU A 28 2.60 -1.33 5.21
C LEU A 28 3.71 -0.26 5.22
N ALA A 29 4.86 -0.60 4.63
CA ALA A 29 6.08 0.21 4.62
C ALA A 29 5.90 1.62 4.04
N CYS A 30 4.88 1.83 3.19
CA CYS A 30 4.54 3.15 2.67
C CYS A 30 4.21 4.17 3.77
N ARG A 31 3.79 3.75 4.97
CA ARG A 31 3.51 4.64 6.11
C ARG A 31 4.69 5.55 6.48
N ALA A 32 5.93 5.12 6.22
CA ALA A 32 7.11 5.94 6.48
C ALA A 32 7.24 7.18 5.55
N TYR A 33 6.40 7.27 4.51
CA TYR A 33 6.47 8.27 3.46
C TYR A 33 5.23 9.18 3.40
N VAL A 34 4.44 9.25 4.47
CA VAL A 34 3.22 10.09 4.55
C VAL A 34 3.51 11.58 4.37
N ASP A 35 4.73 12.04 4.70
CA ASP A 35 5.16 13.42 4.52
C ASP A 35 5.52 13.75 3.06
N LEU A 36 5.56 12.75 2.18
CA LEU A 36 5.71 12.94 0.75
C LEU A 36 4.33 13.18 0.11
N ASP A 37 4.28 14.07 -0.88
CA ASP A 37 3.07 14.28 -1.70
C ASP A 37 2.90 13.09 -2.66
N LEU A 38 2.29 12.03 -2.15
CA LEU A 38 2.03 10.78 -2.85
C LEU A 38 0.54 10.47 -2.83
N ASP A 39 0.03 10.04 -3.98
CA ASP A 39 -1.23 9.33 -4.07
C ASP A 39 -0.97 7.82 -3.91
N ILE A 40 -1.84 7.13 -3.19
CA ILE A 40 -1.82 5.67 -3.05
C ILE A 40 -3.08 5.08 -3.66
N TYR A 41 -2.90 3.94 -4.33
CA TYR A 41 -3.98 3.05 -4.78
C TYR A 41 -3.70 1.68 -4.18
N TRP A 42 -4.36 1.37 -3.08
CA TRP A 42 -4.20 0.12 -2.33
C TRP A 42 -5.35 -0.82 -2.63
N GLY A 43 -5.03 -2.12 -2.71
CA GLY A 43 -6.05 -3.15 -2.83
C GLY A 43 -5.65 -4.48 -2.18
N ALA A 44 -6.65 -5.16 -1.62
CA ALA A 44 -6.53 -6.52 -1.10
C ALA A 44 -7.52 -7.47 -1.78
N TYR A 45 -7.13 -8.74 -1.90
CA TYR A 45 -7.94 -9.79 -2.53
C TYR A 45 -8.46 -9.43 -3.94
N LEU A 46 -7.63 -8.71 -4.71
CA LEU A 46 -7.98 -8.21 -6.03
C LEU A 46 -8.51 -9.32 -6.95
N GLY A 47 -9.61 -9.05 -7.64
CA GLY A 47 -10.27 -9.99 -8.56
C GLY A 47 -11.13 -11.07 -7.88
N THR A 48 -11.41 -10.95 -6.58
CA THR A 48 -12.31 -11.83 -5.84
C THR A 48 -13.55 -11.07 -5.35
N GLU A 49 -14.57 -11.78 -4.86
CA GLU A 49 -15.77 -11.15 -4.26
C GLU A 49 -15.47 -10.35 -2.98
N ASP A 50 -14.31 -10.61 -2.36
CA ASP A 50 -13.87 -9.94 -1.13
C ASP A 50 -12.89 -8.79 -1.41
N GLU A 51 -12.86 -8.28 -2.64
CA GLU A 51 -11.98 -7.18 -3.03
C GLU A 51 -12.20 -5.96 -2.12
N LEU A 52 -11.09 -5.42 -1.61
CA LEU A 52 -11.08 -4.20 -0.80
C LEU A 52 -10.18 -3.18 -1.50
N LEU A 53 -10.67 -1.95 -1.67
CA LEU A 53 -9.95 -0.88 -2.35
C LEU A 53 -9.97 0.37 -1.49
N VAL A 54 -8.81 1.05 -1.41
CA VAL A 54 -8.68 2.36 -0.79
C VAL A 54 -7.74 3.19 -1.66
N ALA A 55 -8.11 4.43 -1.97
CA ALA A 55 -7.28 5.32 -2.77
C ALA A 55 -7.42 6.78 -2.31
N GLY A 56 -6.34 7.53 -2.43
CA GLY A 56 -6.29 8.95 -2.04
C GLY A 56 -4.86 9.40 -1.76
N LYS A 57 -4.72 10.59 -1.17
CA LYS A 57 -3.42 11.04 -0.66
C LYS A 57 -2.96 10.09 0.43
N LEU A 58 -1.70 9.64 0.36
CA LEU A 58 -1.14 8.69 1.32
C LEU A 58 -1.31 9.18 2.76
N ALA A 59 -1.04 10.46 3.02
CA ALA A 59 -1.24 11.09 4.32
C ALA A 59 -2.68 10.98 4.85
N ASP A 60 -3.67 11.00 3.96
CA ASP A 60 -5.08 11.02 4.32
C ASP A 60 -5.65 9.61 4.56
N VAL A 61 -5.17 8.60 3.80
CA VAL A 61 -5.79 7.27 3.76
C VAL A 61 -4.96 6.14 4.36
N VAL A 62 -3.70 6.38 4.78
CA VAL A 62 -2.84 5.31 5.32
C VAL A 62 -3.42 4.64 6.58
N ASP A 63 -4.09 5.39 7.44
CA ASP A 63 -4.71 4.86 8.66
C ASP A 63 -5.99 4.07 8.35
N GLU A 64 -6.74 4.48 7.33
CA GLU A 64 -7.87 3.71 6.81
C GLU A 64 -7.39 2.36 6.25
N ILE A 65 -6.33 2.37 5.42
CA ILE A 65 -5.71 1.15 4.88
C ILE A 65 -5.29 0.22 6.03
N ALA A 66 -4.62 0.74 7.05
CA ALA A 66 -4.19 -0.06 8.20
C ALA A 66 -5.38 -0.71 8.93
N ALA A 67 -6.47 0.04 9.13
CA ALA A 67 -7.67 -0.46 9.78
C ALA A 67 -8.40 -1.53 8.94
N VAL A 68 -8.60 -1.26 7.64
CA VAL A 68 -9.24 -2.20 6.70
C VAL A 68 -8.44 -3.51 6.64
N ARG A 69 -7.11 -3.41 6.57
CA ARG A 69 -6.20 -4.55 6.52
C ARG A 69 -6.22 -5.38 7.81
N ALA A 70 -6.27 -4.72 8.97
CA ALA A 70 -6.40 -5.40 10.26
C ALA A 70 -7.74 -6.16 10.35
N ALA A 71 -8.85 -5.51 10.00
CA ALA A 71 -10.17 -6.13 10.02
C ALA A 71 -10.28 -7.30 9.03
N ALA A 72 -9.66 -7.20 7.85
CA ALA A 72 -9.60 -8.29 6.88
C ALA A 72 -8.84 -9.51 7.44
N ARG A 73 -7.67 -9.26 8.06
CA ARG A 73 -6.87 -10.31 8.69
C ARG A 73 -7.59 -10.97 9.86
N GLU A 74 -8.33 -10.21 10.67
CA GLU A 74 -9.15 -10.75 11.76
C GLU A 74 -10.24 -11.67 11.24
N ARG A 75 -10.96 -11.26 10.18
CA ARG A 75 -12.05 -12.06 9.59
C ARG A 75 -11.57 -13.34 8.90
N LYS A 76 -10.42 -13.30 8.22
CA LYS A 76 -9.97 -14.38 7.31
C LYS A 76 -8.73 -15.13 7.77
N GLY A 77 -8.02 -14.64 8.78
CA GLY A 77 -6.73 -15.17 9.25
C GLY A 77 -5.52 -14.78 8.38
N TRP A 78 -5.75 -14.24 7.18
CA TRP A 78 -4.71 -13.82 6.25
C TRP A 78 -5.17 -12.61 5.44
N VAL A 79 -4.22 -11.80 4.97
CA VAL A 79 -4.45 -10.70 4.03
C VAL A 79 -3.31 -10.68 3.02
N MET A 80 -3.67 -10.59 1.74
CA MET A 80 -2.73 -10.36 0.65
C MET A 80 -3.15 -9.08 -0.06
N ASP A 81 -2.27 -8.09 0.00
CA ASP A 81 -2.48 -6.77 -0.54
C ASP A 81 -1.29 -6.31 -1.40
N THR A 82 -1.56 -5.31 -2.21
CA THR A 82 -0.58 -4.61 -3.04
C THR A 82 -1.01 -3.15 -3.17
N TYR A 83 -0.08 -2.27 -3.52
CA TYR A 83 -0.40 -0.88 -3.74
C TYR A 83 0.52 -0.23 -4.76
N LEU A 84 -0.01 0.79 -5.43
CA LEU A 84 0.73 1.75 -6.23
C LEU A 84 0.88 3.04 -5.42
N LEU A 85 2.11 3.56 -5.33
CA LEU A 85 2.41 4.93 -4.94
C LEU A 85 2.71 5.75 -6.19
N ARG A 86 2.10 6.92 -6.30
CA ARG A 86 2.23 7.82 -7.44
C ARG A 86 2.55 9.24 -6.97
N ARG A 87 3.51 9.89 -7.61
CA ARG A 87 3.68 11.36 -7.51
C ARG A 87 2.66 12.06 -8.42
N PRO A 88 2.06 13.18 -7.99
CA PRO A 88 1.10 13.93 -8.80
C PRO A 88 1.72 14.54 -10.07
#